data_AF-A0A2V7VB89-F1
#
_entry.id   AF-A0A2V7VB89-F1
#
_cell.length_a   1.000
_cell.length_b   1.000
_cell.length_c   1.000
_cell.angle_alpha   90.00
_cell.angle_beta   90.00
_cell.angle_gamma   90.00
#
_symmetry.space_group_name_H-M   'P 1'
#
loop_
_entity.id
_entity.type
_entity.pdbx_description
1 polymer ?
#
loop_
_entity_poly.entity_id
_entity_poly.type
_entity_poly.pdbx_seq_one_letter_code
_entity_poly.pdbx_strand_id
1 'polypeptide(L)'
;MGRGQASVLAFLLALGAGARSGAAEPPWTLGPFVKDDAANPILMPSAEGTFPCPIRRRAVRWEELAIYNPAAVVREGQVFLVYRAQDEDGTSRLGLATSRDGVRFARGPQPVLYPDEDARKRDEWPGGCEDPRLVEEGHGGYVLTYTAYDGTKARLAVATSKDLRRWTKHGLAFGEKHRALWSKSGAIVCRWKGARCVAARVAGRYWMLWGDTSIFAATSGDLLAWTPILGEDGKPAPVVAPRPGRFDSELVEPGPPAFLTDHGIVLLYNARNAARG
;
A
#
# COMPACT_ATOMS: atom_id res chain seq x y z
N MET A 1 -25.71 -42.52 1.98
CA MET A 1 -26.10 -41.12 1.77
C MET A 1 -25.70 -40.32 3.00
N GLY A 2 -24.80 -39.35 3.03
CA GLY A 2 -23.71 -38.91 2.17
C GLY A 2 -22.82 -38.08 3.11
N ARG A 3 -21.55 -38.45 3.28
CA ARG A 3 -20.60 -37.69 4.10
C ARG A 3 -20.07 -36.53 3.25
N GLY A 4 -20.36 -35.31 3.69
CA GLY A 4 -19.84 -34.09 3.05
C GLY A 4 -18.33 -34.00 3.19
N GLN A 5 -17.63 -33.92 2.06
CA GLN A 5 -16.21 -33.64 2.00
C GLN A 5 -16.00 -32.16 2.32
N ALA A 6 -15.33 -31.86 3.43
CA ALA A 6 -14.73 -30.55 3.65
C ALA A 6 -13.45 -30.48 2.82
N SER A 7 -13.47 -29.66 1.77
CA SER A 7 -12.26 -29.33 1.00
C SER A 7 -11.35 -28.44 1.86
N VAL A 8 -10.32 -29.04 2.44
CA VAL A 8 -9.23 -28.32 3.10
C VAL A 8 -8.34 -27.72 2.02
N LEU A 9 -8.36 -26.39 1.90
CA LEU A 9 -7.44 -25.65 1.05
C LEU A 9 -6.07 -25.64 1.74
N ALA A 10 -5.17 -26.52 1.31
CA ALA A 10 -3.81 -26.58 1.84
C ALA A 10 -2.97 -25.42 1.28
N PHE A 11 -2.57 -24.49 2.15
CA PHE A 11 -1.54 -23.51 1.85
C PHE A 11 -0.17 -24.11 2.19
N LEU A 12 0.65 -24.34 1.17
CA LEU A 12 2.06 -24.70 1.35
C LEU A 12 2.86 -23.44 1.70
N LEU A 13 3.17 -23.27 3.00
CA LEU A 13 4.18 -22.33 3.45
C LEU A 13 5.56 -22.97 3.35
N ALA A 14 6.38 -22.53 2.39
CA ALA A 14 7.79 -22.86 2.36
C ALA A 14 8.56 -22.04 3.41
N LEU A 15 9.38 -22.73 4.19
CA LEU A 15 10.20 -22.19 5.27
C LEU A 15 11.59 -21.81 4.77
N GLY A 16 12.11 -20.68 5.24
CA GLY A 16 13.53 -20.36 5.13
C GLY A 16 13.93 -19.19 6.02
N ALA A 17 14.69 -19.47 7.08
CA ALA A 17 15.51 -18.49 7.78
C ALA A 17 16.88 -19.13 8.06
N GLY A 18 17.95 -18.43 7.71
CA GLY A 18 19.24 -18.55 8.42
C GLY A 18 20.20 -19.67 8.01
N ALA A 19 20.44 -19.88 6.72
CA ALA A 19 21.72 -20.34 6.17
C ALA A 19 21.74 -19.93 4.69
N ARG A 20 22.89 -19.54 4.13
CA ARG A 20 23.06 -19.62 2.65
C ARG A 20 23.10 -21.09 2.28
N SER A 21 21.97 -21.78 2.37
CA SER A 21 21.78 -23.05 1.70
C SER A 21 21.60 -22.72 0.22
N GLY A 22 22.36 -23.38 -0.65
CA GLY A 22 22.18 -23.32 -2.10
C GLY A 22 20.88 -23.98 -2.57
N ALA A 23 19.80 -23.89 -1.79
CA ALA A 23 18.47 -24.27 -2.22
C ALA A 23 17.96 -23.16 -3.15
N ALA A 24 17.63 -23.54 -4.38
CA ALA A 24 16.97 -22.62 -5.31
C ALA A 24 15.69 -22.08 -4.65
N GLU A 25 15.46 -20.77 -4.78
CA GLU A 25 14.19 -20.20 -4.32
C GLU A 25 13.02 -20.90 -5.04
N PRO A 26 11.87 -21.07 -4.38
CA PRO A 26 10.69 -21.64 -5.04
C PRO A 26 10.35 -20.86 -6.31
N PRO A 27 9.87 -21.52 -7.38
CA PRO A 27 9.65 -20.89 -8.69
C PRO A 27 8.57 -19.79 -8.69
N TRP A 28 7.82 -19.63 -7.60
CA TRP A 28 6.81 -18.60 -7.43
C TRP A 28 7.36 -17.32 -6.78
N THR A 29 8.60 -17.30 -6.27
CA THR A 29 9.18 -16.11 -5.66
C THR A 29 9.52 -15.06 -6.71
N LEU A 30 9.42 -13.79 -6.31
CA LEU A 30 9.87 -12.67 -7.12
C LEU A 30 11.26 -12.24 -6.62
N GLY A 31 12.27 -12.38 -7.47
CA GLY A 31 13.64 -12.02 -7.14
C GLY A 31 14.68 -12.83 -7.93
N PRO A 32 15.97 -12.67 -7.60
CA PRO A 32 16.49 -11.78 -6.57
C PRO A 32 16.38 -10.29 -6.95
N PHE A 33 16.25 -9.41 -5.95
CA PHE A 33 16.37 -7.96 -6.13
C PHE A 33 17.81 -7.54 -5.79
N VAL A 34 18.50 -6.92 -6.75
CA VAL A 34 19.86 -6.40 -6.57
C VAL A 34 19.80 -4.88 -6.43
N LYS A 35 20.44 -4.35 -5.40
CA LYS A 35 20.52 -2.90 -5.19
C LYS A 35 21.59 -2.30 -6.10
N ASP A 36 21.29 -1.13 -6.64
CA ASP A 36 22.31 -0.21 -7.16
C ASP A 36 22.71 0.72 -6.00
N ASP A 37 23.80 0.38 -5.31
CA ASP A 37 24.26 1.15 -4.16
C ASP A 37 24.77 2.55 -4.53
N ALA A 38 25.24 2.74 -5.77
CA ALA A 38 25.73 4.04 -6.24
C ALA A 38 24.58 5.02 -6.51
N ALA A 39 23.40 4.50 -6.87
CA ALA A 39 22.23 5.31 -7.15
C ALA A 39 21.35 5.60 -5.91
N ASN A 40 21.48 4.80 -4.85
CA ASN A 40 20.67 4.97 -3.65
C ASN A 40 21.26 6.01 -2.70
N PRO A 41 20.43 6.87 -2.08
CA PRO A 41 18.97 6.97 -2.22
C PRO A 41 18.53 7.74 -3.49
N ILE A 42 17.49 7.23 -4.18
CA ILE A 42 16.97 7.81 -5.44
C ILE A 42 16.15 9.10 -5.26
N LEU A 43 15.69 9.38 -4.03
CA LEU A 43 15.05 10.62 -3.62
C LEU A 43 15.48 10.96 -2.19
N MET A 44 15.64 12.26 -1.90
CA MET A 44 16.03 12.77 -0.59
C MET A 44 15.13 13.93 -0.16
N PRO A 45 14.89 14.10 1.16
CA PRO A 45 14.17 15.25 1.69
C PRO A 45 14.77 16.59 1.22
N SER A 46 13.93 17.61 1.11
CA SER A 46 14.34 18.93 0.61
C SER A 46 13.53 20.05 1.24
N ALA A 47 14.23 21.07 1.72
CA ALA A 47 13.62 22.30 2.24
C ALA A 47 13.12 23.25 1.12
N GLU A 48 13.50 23.01 -0.13
CA GLU A 48 13.15 23.86 -1.27
C GLU A 48 11.69 23.69 -1.71
N GLY A 49 11.12 22.50 -1.49
CA GLY A 49 9.73 22.19 -1.81
C GLY A 49 8.76 22.94 -0.90
N THR A 50 8.21 24.06 -1.36
CA THR A 50 7.19 24.83 -0.63
C THR A 50 5.79 24.58 -1.19
N PHE A 51 4.80 24.56 -0.30
CA PHE A 51 3.40 24.33 -0.66
C PHE A 51 2.48 25.26 0.16
N PRO A 52 1.55 26.01 -0.47
CA PRO A 52 0.55 26.78 0.25
C PRO A 52 -0.48 25.84 0.89
N CYS A 53 -0.29 25.49 2.16
CA CYS A 53 -1.16 24.52 2.82
C CYS A 53 -2.56 25.13 3.08
N PRO A 54 -3.63 24.53 2.55
CA PRO A 54 -4.97 25.11 2.65
C PRO A 54 -5.50 25.15 4.08
N ILE A 55 -5.22 24.10 4.88
CA ILE A 55 -5.66 24.03 6.28
C ILE A 55 -4.86 24.98 7.17
N ARG A 56 -3.52 25.03 7.02
CA ARG A 56 -2.66 25.92 7.83
C ARG A 56 -2.68 27.38 7.36
N ARG A 57 -3.18 27.65 6.14
CA ARG A 57 -3.24 28.97 5.50
C ARG A 57 -1.88 29.69 5.45
N ARG A 58 -0.81 28.91 5.27
CA ARG A 58 0.57 29.40 5.10
C ARG A 58 1.35 28.46 4.19
N ALA A 59 2.45 28.96 3.61
CA ALA A 59 3.43 28.09 2.97
C ALA A 59 4.07 27.16 4.00
N VAL A 60 4.27 25.90 3.63
CA VAL A 60 4.99 24.88 4.41
C VAL A 60 6.08 24.24 3.55
N ARG A 61 7.17 23.80 4.17
CA ARG A 61 8.23 23.02 3.53
C ARG A 61 7.82 21.54 3.60
N TRP A 62 7.03 21.11 2.62
CA TRP A 62 6.18 19.91 2.73
C TRP A 62 6.92 18.58 2.61
N GLU A 63 8.17 18.61 2.14
CA GLU A 63 9.03 17.45 1.95
C GLU A 63 10.40 17.58 2.67
N GLU A 64 10.49 18.45 3.67
CA GLU A 64 11.75 18.77 4.36
C GLU A 64 12.16 17.70 5.38
N LEU A 65 11.22 17.13 6.13
CA LEU A 65 11.55 16.24 7.24
C LEU A 65 11.95 14.86 6.74
N ALA A 66 11.16 14.28 5.83
CA ALA A 66 11.35 12.91 5.37
C ALA A 66 10.63 12.64 4.04
N ILE A 67 11.21 11.77 3.21
CA ILE A 67 10.62 11.20 1.98
C ILE A 67 10.82 9.69 2.00
N TYR A 68 9.72 8.92 1.94
CA TYR A 68 9.74 7.45 2.09
C TYR A 68 8.44 6.80 1.60
N ASN A 69 8.27 5.50 1.86
CA ASN A 69 7.07 4.68 1.59
C ASN A 69 6.34 4.99 0.26
N PRO A 70 6.97 4.76 -0.91
CA PRO A 70 6.37 5.12 -2.19
C PRO A 70 5.49 4.02 -2.78
N ALA A 71 4.60 4.42 -3.69
CA ALA A 71 3.99 3.57 -4.71
C ALA A 71 4.62 3.85 -6.08
N ALA A 72 4.68 2.85 -6.95
CA ALA A 72 5.21 2.99 -8.30
C ALA A 72 4.28 2.35 -9.34
N VAL A 73 4.11 3.00 -10.49
CA VAL A 73 3.48 2.44 -11.69
C VAL A 73 4.23 2.86 -12.94
N VAL A 74 4.09 2.08 -14.01
CA VAL A 74 4.60 2.46 -15.34
C VAL A 74 3.47 2.99 -16.20
N ARG A 75 3.70 4.15 -16.82
CA ARG A 75 2.78 4.79 -17.77
C ARG A 75 3.60 5.47 -18.86
N GLU A 76 3.21 5.25 -20.12
CA GLU A 76 3.83 5.93 -21.28
C GLU A 76 5.37 5.79 -21.29
N GLY A 77 5.88 4.61 -20.94
CA GLY A 77 7.32 4.31 -20.89
C GLY A 77 8.08 4.98 -19.75
N GLN A 78 7.39 5.55 -18.76
CA GLN A 78 7.99 6.20 -17.59
C GLN A 78 7.51 5.56 -16.30
N VAL A 79 8.38 5.51 -15.29
CA VAL A 79 8.05 5.19 -13.92
C VAL A 79 7.48 6.44 -13.26
N PHE A 80 6.27 6.34 -12.72
CA PHE A 80 5.65 7.34 -11.87
C PHE A 80 5.75 6.85 -10.43
N LEU A 81 6.41 7.63 -9.59
CA LEU A 81 6.62 7.35 -8.17
C LEU A 81 5.78 8.32 -7.34
N VAL A 82 4.73 7.80 -6.69
CA VAL A 82 3.93 8.56 -5.73
C VAL A 82 4.53 8.32 -4.35
N TYR A 83 5.19 9.32 -3.78
CA TYR A 83 5.99 9.16 -2.56
C TYR A 83 5.36 9.87 -1.37
N ARG A 84 5.50 9.30 -0.16
CA ARG A 84 5.14 10.00 1.08
C ARG A 84 6.23 11.00 1.41
N ALA A 85 5.83 12.21 1.74
CA ALA A 85 6.68 13.28 2.23
C ALA A 85 6.09 13.87 3.52
N GLN A 86 6.95 14.35 4.42
CA GLN A 86 6.54 14.99 5.67
C GLN A 86 7.17 16.37 5.84
N ASP A 87 6.38 17.31 6.37
CA ASP A 87 6.89 18.57 6.92
C ASP A 87 7.39 18.39 8.36
N GLU A 88 8.04 19.42 8.91
CA GLU A 88 8.52 19.44 10.31
C GLU A 88 7.40 19.27 11.34
N ASP A 89 6.16 19.62 10.97
CA ASP A 89 4.98 19.43 11.82
C ASP A 89 4.45 17.97 11.76
N GLY A 90 5.09 17.09 10.98
CA GLY A 90 4.77 15.67 10.84
C GLY A 90 3.61 15.36 9.88
N THR A 91 3.04 16.36 9.20
CA THR A 91 1.90 16.16 8.29
C THR A 91 2.38 15.50 6.99
N SER A 92 1.88 14.29 6.73
CA SER A 92 2.17 13.52 5.52
C SER A 92 1.38 14.03 4.30
N ARG A 93 2.07 14.20 3.18
CA ARG A 93 1.50 14.49 1.85
C ARG A 93 2.13 13.59 0.81
N LEU A 94 1.44 13.37 -0.30
CA LEU A 94 1.96 12.55 -1.39
C LEU A 94 2.51 13.43 -2.50
N GLY A 95 3.80 13.29 -2.78
CA GLY A 95 4.47 13.86 -3.94
C GLY A 95 4.37 12.95 -5.17
N LEU A 96 4.71 13.49 -6.34
CA LEU A 96 4.83 12.72 -7.57
C LEU A 96 6.17 13.01 -8.24
N ALA A 97 6.91 11.97 -8.58
CA ALA A 97 8.12 12.07 -9.39
C ALA A 97 8.06 11.12 -10.58
N THR A 98 8.75 11.47 -11.67
CA THR A 98 8.79 10.66 -12.89
C THR A 98 10.22 10.32 -13.29
N SER A 99 10.43 9.11 -13.80
CA SER A 99 11.73 8.65 -14.30
C SER A 99 11.59 7.83 -15.58
N ARG A 100 12.58 7.92 -16.47
CA ARG A 100 12.69 7.07 -17.68
C ARG A 100 13.55 5.83 -17.46
N ASP A 101 14.45 5.86 -16.48
CA ASP A 101 15.39 4.77 -16.18
C ASP A 101 15.05 4.05 -14.86
N GLY A 102 14.06 4.55 -14.10
CA GLY A 102 13.68 4.01 -12.80
C GLY A 102 14.65 4.39 -11.67
N VAL A 103 15.64 5.24 -11.94
CA VAL A 103 16.72 5.58 -11.02
C VAL A 103 16.81 7.08 -10.79
N ARG A 104 16.82 7.89 -11.85
CA ARG A 104 16.88 9.35 -11.79
C ARG A 104 15.48 9.92 -11.91
N PHE A 105 15.00 10.55 -10.86
CA PHE A 105 13.63 11.06 -10.77
C PHE A 105 13.57 12.58 -10.87
N ALA A 106 12.68 13.08 -11.73
CA ALA A 106 12.26 14.48 -11.76
C ALA A 106 11.05 14.66 -10.84
N ARG A 107 11.21 15.46 -9.78
CA ARG A 107 10.16 15.75 -8.80
C ARG A 107 9.14 16.76 -9.35
N GLY A 108 7.88 16.55 -9.01
CA GLY A 108 6.83 17.56 -9.19
C GLY A 108 6.97 18.70 -8.16
N PRO A 109 6.48 19.90 -8.47
CA PRO A 109 6.68 21.08 -7.63
C PRO A 109 5.82 21.09 -6.35
N GLN A 110 4.75 20.30 -6.31
CA GLN A 110 3.74 20.32 -5.25
C GLN A 110 3.21 18.89 -4.99
N PRO A 111 2.70 18.63 -3.78
CA PRO A 111 2.04 17.36 -3.48
C PRO A 111 0.77 17.20 -4.34
N VAL A 112 0.50 15.98 -4.77
CA VAL A 112 -0.67 15.60 -5.58
C VAL A 112 -1.85 15.13 -4.73
N LEU A 113 -1.61 14.68 -3.50
CA LEU A 113 -2.66 14.32 -2.53
C LEU A 113 -2.23 14.75 -1.13
N TYR A 114 -3.10 15.49 -0.46
CA TYR A 114 -2.82 16.14 0.83
C TYR A 114 -4.13 16.38 1.60
N PRO A 115 -4.09 16.56 2.93
CA PRO A 115 -5.26 16.99 3.68
C PRO A 115 -5.68 18.40 3.26
N ASP A 116 -6.98 18.58 3.01
CA ASP A 116 -7.57 19.84 2.51
C ASP A 116 -8.81 20.25 3.34
N GLU A 117 -9.38 21.42 3.08
CA GLU A 117 -10.69 21.86 3.58
C GLU A 117 -11.83 21.14 2.83
N ASP A 118 -11.76 19.81 2.80
CA ASP A 118 -12.73 18.91 2.16
C ASP A 118 -13.45 18.01 3.19
N ALA A 119 -14.35 17.14 2.71
CA ALA A 119 -15.08 16.20 3.56
C ALA A 119 -14.20 15.14 4.26
N ARG A 120 -12.91 15.03 3.90
CA ARG A 120 -11.95 14.05 4.40
C ARG A 120 -11.06 14.63 5.50
N LYS A 121 -11.06 15.95 5.70
CA LYS A 121 -10.31 16.64 6.76
C LYS A 121 -10.40 15.95 8.13
N ARG A 122 -11.60 15.54 8.54
CA ARG A 122 -11.87 14.84 9.82
C ARG A 122 -11.03 13.57 10.01
N ASP A 123 -10.66 12.92 8.92
CA ASP A 123 -9.95 11.65 8.93
C ASP A 123 -8.46 11.79 8.58
N GLU A 124 -8.05 12.93 8.03
CA GLU A 124 -6.70 13.18 7.53
C GLU A 124 -5.94 14.27 8.29
N TRP A 125 -6.56 15.01 9.22
CA TRP A 125 -5.90 16.12 9.91
C TRP A 125 -5.65 15.83 11.39
N PRO A 126 -4.44 16.10 11.95
CA PRO A 126 -3.28 16.74 11.32
C PRO A 126 -2.25 15.80 10.69
N GLY A 127 -2.45 14.48 10.78
CA GLY A 127 -1.45 13.49 10.38
C GLY A 127 -1.21 13.37 8.87
N GLY A 128 -2.24 13.56 8.07
CA GLY A 128 -2.18 13.67 6.62
C GLY A 128 -2.55 12.38 5.88
N CYS A 129 -1.98 12.24 4.69
CA CYS A 129 -2.20 11.12 3.78
C CYS A 129 -0.89 10.33 3.63
N GLU A 130 -0.91 9.04 3.98
CA GLU A 130 0.31 8.25 4.13
C GLU A 130 0.32 6.96 3.30
N ASP A 131 1.53 6.41 3.10
CA ASP A 131 1.81 5.05 2.66
C ASP A 131 0.98 4.57 1.44
N PRO A 132 1.10 5.27 0.30
CA PRO A 132 0.37 4.97 -0.91
C PRO A 132 0.67 3.57 -1.44
N ARG A 133 -0.36 2.91 -2.00
CA ARG A 133 -0.26 1.73 -2.88
C ARG A 133 -1.20 1.93 -4.07
N LEU A 134 -0.79 1.48 -5.24
CA LEU A 134 -1.40 1.92 -6.50
C LEU A 134 -1.61 0.74 -7.45
N VAL A 135 -2.81 0.65 -8.02
CA VAL A 135 -3.16 -0.26 -9.12
C VAL A 135 -3.87 0.50 -10.23
N GLU A 136 -3.81 -0.02 -11.44
CA GLU A 136 -4.62 0.46 -12.55
C GLU A 136 -6.01 -0.20 -12.54
N GLU A 137 -7.05 0.61 -12.69
CA GLU A 137 -8.40 0.13 -13.00
C GLU A 137 -8.49 -0.12 -14.51
N GLY A 138 -9.11 -1.23 -14.94
CA GLY A 138 -9.01 -1.78 -16.30
C GLY A 138 -9.33 -0.87 -17.50
N HIS A 139 -9.82 0.36 -17.27
CA HIS A 139 -10.09 1.40 -18.27
C HIS A 139 -9.07 2.55 -18.27
N GLY A 140 -7.86 2.37 -17.72
CA GLY A 140 -6.79 3.39 -17.73
C GLY A 140 -6.85 4.41 -16.59
N GLY A 141 -7.75 4.19 -15.62
CA GLY A 141 -7.76 4.91 -14.36
C GLY A 141 -6.83 4.26 -13.34
N TYR A 142 -6.59 4.93 -12.23
CA TYR A 142 -5.77 4.44 -11.14
C TYR A 142 -6.54 4.48 -9.83
N VAL A 143 -6.39 3.44 -9.03
CA VAL A 143 -6.92 3.34 -7.67
C VAL A 143 -5.75 3.36 -6.70
N LEU A 144 -5.76 4.37 -5.84
CA LEU A 144 -4.82 4.56 -4.76
C LEU A 144 -5.49 4.13 -3.46
N THR A 145 -4.86 3.22 -2.74
CA THR A 145 -5.13 3.05 -1.31
C THR A 145 -4.08 3.79 -0.51
N TYR A 146 -4.49 4.49 0.53
CA TYR A 146 -3.59 5.25 1.40
C TYR A 146 -4.11 5.25 2.84
N THR A 147 -3.28 5.67 3.77
CA THR A 147 -3.69 5.87 5.17
C THR A 147 -4.13 7.31 5.37
N ALA A 148 -5.39 7.52 5.78
CA ALA A 148 -5.86 8.77 6.34
C ALA A 148 -5.57 8.78 7.85
N TYR A 149 -4.74 9.71 8.31
CA TYR A 149 -4.31 9.80 9.71
C TYR A 149 -4.74 11.13 10.34
N ASP A 150 -5.55 11.07 11.40
CA ASP A 150 -6.04 12.26 12.13
C ASP A 150 -5.18 12.63 13.34
N GLY A 151 -3.92 12.19 13.37
CA GLY A 151 -3.03 12.34 14.52
C GLY A 151 -3.32 11.36 15.67
N THR A 152 -4.40 10.59 15.62
CA THR A 152 -4.72 9.56 16.62
C THR A 152 -4.94 8.19 16.00
N LYS A 153 -5.69 8.11 14.89
CA LYS A 153 -6.12 6.85 14.27
C LYS A 153 -5.80 6.79 12.78
N ALA A 154 -5.13 5.73 12.38
CA ALA A 154 -4.91 5.37 10.99
C ALA A 154 -6.13 4.63 10.43
N ARG A 155 -6.66 5.09 9.28
CA ARG A 155 -7.70 4.39 8.53
C ARG A 155 -7.32 4.25 7.07
N LEU A 156 -7.62 3.09 6.51
CA LEU A 156 -7.44 2.82 5.09
C LEU A 156 -8.48 3.60 4.30
N ALA A 157 -8.03 4.38 3.32
CA ALA A 157 -8.83 5.21 2.45
C ALA A 157 -8.51 4.94 0.98
N VAL A 158 -9.44 5.35 0.10
CA VAL A 158 -9.33 5.15 -1.35
C VAL A 158 -9.45 6.49 -2.07
N ALA A 159 -8.61 6.69 -3.09
CA ALA A 159 -8.71 7.78 -4.05
C ALA A 159 -8.51 7.26 -5.48
N THR A 160 -9.07 7.95 -6.47
CA THR A 160 -8.88 7.60 -7.89
C THR A 160 -8.32 8.76 -8.69
N SER A 161 -7.56 8.44 -9.74
CA SER A 161 -7.05 9.43 -10.69
C SER A 161 -6.98 8.86 -12.10
N LYS A 162 -7.08 9.71 -13.12
CA LYS A 162 -6.78 9.35 -14.51
C LYS A 162 -5.38 9.76 -14.95
N ASP A 163 -4.70 10.63 -14.19
CA ASP A 163 -3.45 11.28 -14.59
C ASP A 163 -2.34 11.22 -13.51
N LEU A 164 -2.63 10.58 -12.36
CA LEU A 164 -1.78 10.49 -11.16
C LEU A 164 -1.50 11.82 -10.47
N ARG A 165 -2.09 12.92 -10.95
CA ARG A 165 -1.87 14.28 -10.46
C ARG A 165 -3.11 14.83 -9.75
N ARG A 166 -4.29 14.61 -10.34
CA ARG A 166 -5.57 15.03 -9.79
C ARG A 166 -6.28 13.82 -9.21
N TRP A 167 -6.54 13.87 -7.91
CA TRP A 167 -7.14 12.76 -7.17
C TRP A 167 -8.54 13.11 -6.71
N THR A 168 -9.47 12.18 -6.87
CA THR A 168 -10.79 12.20 -6.23
C THR A 168 -10.75 11.30 -5.02
N LYS A 169 -10.90 11.86 -3.81
CA LYS A 169 -10.93 11.08 -2.56
C LYS A 169 -12.33 10.53 -2.33
N HIS A 170 -12.43 9.20 -2.18
CA HIS A 170 -13.69 8.50 -1.92
C HIS A 170 -13.96 8.24 -0.44
N GLY A 171 -12.96 8.51 0.42
CA GLY A 171 -13.07 8.31 1.87
C GLY A 171 -12.58 6.95 2.31
N LEU A 172 -13.06 6.52 3.48
CA LEU A 172 -12.60 5.31 4.14
C LEU A 172 -13.03 4.07 3.37
N ALA A 173 -12.10 3.15 3.10
CA ALA A 173 -12.34 1.93 2.34
C ALA A 173 -13.48 1.08 2.93
N PHE A 174 -13.58 1.02 4.26
CA PHE A 174 -14.57 0.22 4.98
C PHE A 174 -15.81 1.02 5.44
N GLY A 175 -15.93 2.28 5.02
CA GLY A 175 -17.06 3.16 5.36
C GLY A 175 -17.16 3.53 6.85
N GLU A 176 -18.19 4.31 7.18
CA GLU A 176 -18.35 4.92 8.52
C GLU A 176 -18.54 3.88 9.63
N LYS A 177 -19.23 2.76 9.32
CA LYS A 177 -19.46 1.65 10.28
C LYS A 177 -18.15 1.12 10.87
N HIS A 178 -17.07 1.14 10.10
CA HIS A 178 -15.75 0.65 10.51
C HIS A 178 -14.76 1.77 10.79
N ARG A 179 -15.20 3.02 10.95
CA ARG A 179 -14.30 4.16 11.20
C ARG A 179 -13.42 3.99 12.46
N ALA A 180 -13.93 3.28 13.47
CA ALA A 180 -13.18 3.00 14.70
C ALA A 180 -12.10 1.91 14.52
N LEU A 181 -12.12 1.15 13.42
CA LEU A 181 -11.16 0.11 13.11
C LEU A 181 -9.84 0.73 12.65
N TRP A 182 -8.76 0.40 13.35
CA TRP A 182 -7.42 0.69 12.86
C TRP A 182 -7.18 -0.09 11.57
N SER A 183 -6.87 0.61 10.48
CA SER A 183 -6.67 0.00 9.17
C SER A 183 -5.67 0.80 8.36
N LYS A 184 -4.79 0.10 7.65
CA LYS A 184 -3.81 0.68 6.72
C LYS A 184 -3.31 -0.38 5.74
N SER A 185 -2.44 0.05 4.82
CA SER A 185 -1.62 -0.84 4.00
C SER A 185 -2.41 -1.82 3.13
N GLY A 186 -3.31 -1.28 2.31
CA GLY A 186 -4.13 -2.04 1.36
C GLY A 186 -3.39 -2.46 0.09
N ALA A 187 -3.00 -3.73 -0.02
CA ALA A 187 -2.47 -4.34 -1.23
C ALA A 187 -3.60 -4.96 -2.07
N ILE A 188 -4.12 -4.21 -3.03
CA ILE A 188 -5.13 -4.72 -3.98
C ILE A 188 -4.49 -5.83 -4.83
N VAL A 189 -5.22 -6.93 -5.05
CA VAL A 189 -4.82 -8.01 -5.95
C VAL A 189 -4.87 -7.52 -7.40
N CYS A 190 -3.74 -7.55 -8.08
CA CYS A 190 -3.58 -7.16 -9.48
C CYS A 190 -2.99 -8.30 -10.32
N ARG A 191 -3.06 -8.16 -11.64
CA ARG A 191 -2.33 -8.97 -12.60
C ARG A 191 -1.47 -8.05 -13.45
N TRP A 192 -0.24 -8.47 -13.73
CA TRP A 192 0.62 -7.77 -14.66
C TRP A 192 0.14 -7.97 -16.11
N LYS A 193 -0.06 -6.86 -16.83
CA LYS A 193 -0.30 -6.82 -18.27
C LYS A 193 0.83 -6.03 -18.90
N GLY A 194 1.92 -6.72 -19.25
CA GLY A 194 3.21 -6.07 -19.50
C GLY A 194 3.66 -5.33 -18.22
N ALA A 195 4.01 -4.05 -18.35
CA ALA A 195 4.45 -3.22 -17.21
C ALA A 195 3.29 -2.65 -16.35
N ARG A 196 2.03 -2.96 -16.66
CA ARG A 196 0.85 -2.42 -15.97
C ARG A 196 0.36 -3.39 -14.89
N CYS A 197 0.27 -2.94 -13.64
CA CYS A 197 -0.37 -3.68 -12.55
C CYS A 197 -1.86 -3.34 -12.53
N VAL A 198 -2.67 -4.19 -13.18
CA VAL A 198 -4.11 -3.96 -13.38
C VAL A 198 -4.90 -4.76 -12.35
N ALA A 199 -5.81 -4.12 -11.62
CA ALA A 199 -6.65 -4.77 -10.62
C ALA A 199 -7.35 -6.02 -11.20
N ALA A 200 -7.29 -7.13 -10.46
CA ALA A 200 -7.78 -8.42 -10.90
C ALA A 200 -8.98 -8.87 -10.07
N ARG A 201 -9.96 -9.48 -10.74
CA ARG A 201 -11.07 -10.17 -10.06
C ARG A 201 -10.71 -11.64 -9.83
N VAL A 202 -11.06 -12.15 -8.66
CA VAL A 202 -10.99 -13.57 -8.29
C VAL A 202 -12.37 -13.97 -7.79
N ALA A 203 -12.95 -15.01 -8.40
CA ALA A 203 -14.34 -15.42 -8.16
C ALA A 203 -15.34 -14.25 -8.25
N GLY A 204 -15.21 -13.42 -9.30
CA GLY A 204 -16.14 -12.33 -9.62
C GLY A 204 -15.95 -11.05 -8.79
N ARG A 205 -15.09 -11.02 -7.77
CA ARG A 205 -14.85 -9.83 -6.91
C ARG A 205 -13.40 -9.37 -6.96
N TYR A 206 -13.17 -8.10 -6.68
CA TYR A 206 -11.83 -7.60 -6.36
C TYR A 206 -11.47 -8.01 -4.93
N TRP A 207 -10.17 -8.23 -4.71
CA TRP A 207 -9.62 -8.63 -3.43
C TRP A 207 -8.51 -7.67 -3.03
N MET A 208 -8.37 -7.46 -1.72
CA MET A 208 -7.30 -6.67 -1.13
C MET A 208 -6.81 -7.36 0.14
N LEU A 209 -5.50 -7.47 0.28
CA LEU A 209 -4.84 -7.85 1.53
C LEU A 209 -4.47 -6.57 2.26
N TRP A 210 -4.79 -6.45 3.55
CA TRP A 210 -4.64 -5.18 4.29
C TRP A 210 -4.30 -5.42 5.75
N GLY A 211 -3.82 -4.40 6.46
CA GLY A 211 -3.49 -4.46 7.90
C GLY A 211 -2.04 -4.08 8.18
N ASP A 212 -1.66 -4.09 9.45
CA ASP A 212 -0.28 -3.83 9.88
C ASP A 212 0.24 -4.88 10.85
N THR A 213 -0.47 -5.17 11.93
CA THR A 213 -0.08 -6.18 12.93
C THR A 213 -0.32 -7.60 12.42
N SER A 214 -1.35 -7.76 11.60
CA SER A 214 -1.71 -8.99 10.92
C SER A 214 -2.22 -8.63 9.53
N ILE A 215 -2.13 -9.58 8.60
CA ILE A 215 -2.66 -9.40 7.25
C ILE A 215 -4.06 -10.00 7.21
N PHE A 216 -5.03 -9.16 6.89
CA PHE A 216 -6.44 -9.48 6.70
C PHE A 216 -6.80 -9.43 5.22
N ALA A 217 -8.02 -9.84 4.88
CA ALA A 217 -8.58 -9.72 3.54
C ALA A 217 -9.82 -8.82 3.52
N ALA A 218 -10.09 -8.23 2.36
CA ALA A 218 -11.33 -7.54 2.05
C ALA A 218 -11.72 -7.79 0.58
N THR A 219 -13.01 -7.64 0.28
CA THR A 219 -13.53 -7.75 -1.08
C THR A 219 -14.30 -6.50 -1.51
N SER A 220 -14.32 -6.24 -2.81
CA SER A 220 -15.05 -5.12 -3.40
C SER A 220 -15.64 -5.50 -4.76
N GLY A 221 -16.75 -4.86 -5.12
CA GLY A 221 -17.32 -4.91 -6.46
C GLY A 221 -16.81 -3.82 -7.40
N ASP A 222 -16.28 -2.72 -6.86
CA ASP A 222 -16.03 -1.44 -7.55
C ASP A 222 -14.66 -0.82 -7.27
N LEU A 223 -13.82 -1.44 -6.43
CA LEU A 223 -12.51 -0.95 -5.94
C LEU A 223 -12.58 0.24 -4.98
N LEU A 224 -13.76 0.77 -4.68
CA LEU A 224 -13.95 1.97 -3.85
C LEU A 224 -14.46 1.59 -2.46
N ALA A 225 -15.57 0.85 -2.41
CA ALA A 225 -16.16 0.35 -1.19
C ALA A 225 -15.70 -1.08 -0.94
N TRP A 226 -15.08 -1.32 0.22
CA TRP A 226 -14.51 -2.59 0.60
C TRP A 226 -15.23 -3.18 1.79
N THR A 227 -15.45 -4.50 1.75
CA THR A 227 -16.03 -5.28 2.84
C THR A 227 -14.93 -6.17 3.44
N PRO A 228 -14.49 -5.92 4.69
CA PRO A 228 -13.56 -6.80 5.38
C PRO A 228 -14.09 -8.23 5.49
N ILE A 229 -13.21 -9.22 5.40
CA ILE A 229 -13.55 -10.60 5.74
C ILE A 229 -13.48 -10.74 7.25
N LEU A 230 -14.61 -11.11 7.86
CA LEU A 230 -14.76 -11.23 9.30
C LEU A 230 -14.80 -12.70 9.72
N GLY A 231 -14.31 -12.98 10.93
CA GLY A 231 -14.49 -14.26 11.61
C GLY A 231 -15.84 -14.35 12.31
N GLU A 232 -16.08 -15.46 13.00
CA GLU A 232 -17.31 -15.72 13.74
C GLU A 232 -17.55 -14.71 14.88
N ASP A 233 -16.49 -14.12 15.43
CA ASP A 233 -16.55 -13.08 16.47
C ASP A 233 -16.83 -11.68 15.92
N GLY A 234 -17.06 -11.54 14.61
CA GLY A 234 -17.33 -10.28 13.94
C GLY A 234 -16.10 -9.38 13.76
N LYS A 235 -14.89 -9.85 14.07
CA LYS A 235 -13.64 -9.11 13.85
C LYS A 235 -12.97 -9.56 12.55
N PRO A 236 -12.06 -8.76 11.96
CA PRO A 236 -11.28 -9.18 10.81
C PRO A 236 -10.55 -10.50 11.05
N ALA A 237 -10.75 -11.48 10.18
CA ALA A 237 -10.09 -12.78 10.28
C ALA A 237 -8.67 -12.70 9.68
N PRO A 238 -7.61 -13.00 10.45
CA PRO A 238 -6.25 -12.93 9.94
C PRO A 238 -6.00 -14.04 8.91
N VAL A 239 -5.42 -13.65 7.77
CA VAL A 239 -4.88 -14.55 6.73
C VAL A 239 -3.44 -14.90 7.06
N VAL A 240 -2.66 -13.93 7.54
CA VAL A 240 -1.28 -14.12 8.03
C VAL A 240 -1.16 -13.40 9.37
N ALA A 241 -0.56 -14.09 10.34
CA ALA A 241 -0.27 -13.54 11.67
C ALA A 241 1.24 -13.61 11.95
N PRO A 242 1.77 -12.77 12.85
CA PRO A 242 3.16 -12.83 13.26
C PRO A 242 3.55 -14.21 13.80
N ARG A 243 4.80 -14.62 13.56
CA ARG A 243 5.31 -15.95 13.90
C ARG A 243 6.43 -15.83 14.93
N PRO A 244 6.24 -16.32 16.17
CA PRO A 244 7.30 -16.34 17.18
C PRO A 244 8.57 -17.03 16.67
N GLY A 245 9.75 -16.49 16.98
CA GLY A 245 11.05 -17.03 16.55
C GLY A 245 11.39 -16.81 15.07
N ARG A 246 10.66 -15.94 14.35
CA ARG A 246 10.89 -15.62 12.94
C ARG A 246 11.11 -14.12 12.74
N PHE A 247 11.58 -13.75 11.55
CA PHE A 247 11.81 -12.34 11.18
C PHE A 247 10.53 -11.49 11.22
N ASP A 248 9.37 -12.14 11.12
CA ASP A 248 8.04 -11.56 11.14
C ASP A 248 7.29 -11.89 12.44
N SER A 249 7.99 -11.75 13.56
CA SER A 249 7.51 -12.12 14.90
C SER A 249 6.69 -11.05 15.60
N GLU A 250 6.83 -9.76 15.25
CA GLU A 250 6.07 -8.67 15.87
C GLU A 250 4.94 -8.16 14.97
N LEU A 251 5.19 -8.08 13.65
CA LEU A 251 4.31 -7.38 12.72
C LEU A 251 4.41 -7.99 11.32
N VAL A 252 3.28 -8.10 10.62
CA VAL A 252 3.19 -8.47 9.19
C VAL A 252 2.28 -7.51 8.44
N GLU A 253 2.87 -6.70 7.55
CA GLU A 253 2.19 -5.60 6.89
C GLU A 253 2.29 -5.75 5.36
N PRO A 254 1.18 -5.71 4.60
CA PRO A 254 1.23 -5.82 3.15
C PRO A 254 2.12 -4.74 2.52
N GLY A 255 2.96 -5.11 1.57
CA GLY A 255 3.85 -4.18 0.86
C GLY A 255 3.17 -3.64 -0.42
N PRO A 256 3.72 -3.87 -1.62
CA PRO A 256 3.09 -3.47 -2.88
C PRO A 256 1.76 -4.23 -3.13
N PRO A 257 1.01 -3.88 -4.20
CA PRO A 257 -0.12 -4.70 -4.67
C PRO A 257 0.22 -6.19 -4.72
N ALA A 258 -0.74 -7.05 -4.36
CA ALA A 258 -0.56 -8.49 -4.45
C ALA A 258 -0.71 -8.95 -5.90
N PHE A 259 0.06 -9.94 -6.35
CA PHE A 259 0.11 -10.35 -7.75
C PHE A 259 -0.54 -11.70 -7.96
N LEU A 260 -1.57 -11.76 -8.80
CA LEU A 260 -2.19 -13.00 -9.24
C LEU A 260 -1.34 -13.64 -10.35
N THR A 261 -0.80 -14.82 -10.03
CA THR A 261 0.04 -15.65 -10.91
C THR A 261 -0.62 -17.01 -11.12
N ASP A 262 -0.01 -17.85 -11.96
CA ASP A 262 -0.44 -19.24 -12.16
C ASP A 262 -0.14 -20.13 -10.93
N HIS A 263 0.70 -19.66 -10.01
CA HIS A 263 0.96 -20.29 -8.71
C HIS A 263 0.06 -19.77 -7.59
N GLY A 264 -0.87 -18.86 -7.89
CA GLY A 264 -1.77 -18.22 -6.93
C GLY A 264 -1.44 -16.75 -6.70
N ILE A 265 -1.99 -16.19 -5.60
CA ILE A 265 -1.77 -14.80 -5.21
C ILE A 265 -0.48 -14.71 -4.41
N VAL A 266 0.51 -13.98 -4.94
CA VAL A 266 1.79 -13.70 -4.28
C VAL A 266 1.72 -12.31 -3.64
N LEU A 267 1.99 -12.22 -2.34
CA LEU A 267 2.10 -10.96 -1.62
C LEU A 267 3.54 -10.78 -1.12
N LEU A 268 4.16 -9.67 -1.50
CA LEU A 268 5.34 -9.16 -0.82
C LEU A 268 4.86 -8.36 0.39
N TYR A 269 5.37 -8.68 1.57
CA TYR A 269 4.99 -8.02 2.82
C TYR A 269 6.23 -7.57 3.59
N ASN A 270 6.03 -6.55 4.41
CA ASN A 270 7.01 -6.03 5.35
C ASN A 270 6.79 -6.67 6.72
N ALA A 271 7.88 -6.81 7.46
CA ALA A 271 7.86 -7.47 8.75
C ALA A 271 8.65 -6.66 9.76
N ARG A 272 8.20 -6.68 11.01
CA ARG A 272 9.00 -6.24 12.15
C ARG A 272 9.39 -7.45 12.98
N ASN A 273 10.68 -7.54 13.29
CA ASN A 273 11.20 -8.55 14.18
C ASN A 273 11.03 -8.09 15.63
N ALA A 274 10.53 -8.97 16.49
CA ALA A 274 10.39 -8.71 17.91
C ALA A 274 11.77 -8.46 18.55
N ALA A 275 11.82 -7.54 19.50
CA ALA A 275 13.06 -7.21 20.21
C ALA A 275 13.69 -8.40 20.96
N ARG A 276 12.88 -9.42 21.26
CA ARG A 276 13.31 -10.73 21.78
C ARG A 276 12.65 -11.77 20.88
N GLY A 277 13.47 -12.47 20.10
CA GLY A 277 13.06 -13.32 18.97
C GLY A 277 11.99 -14.35 19.31
#